data_AF-X5E4C0-F1
#
_entry.id   AF-X5E4C0-F1
#
_cell.length_a   1.000
_cell.length_b   1.000
_cell.length_c   1.000
_cell.angle_alpha   90.00
_cell.angle_beta   90.00
_cell.angle_gamma   90.00
#
_symmetry.space_group_name_H-M   'P 1'
#
loop_
_entity.id
_entity.type
_entity.pdbx_description
1 polymer ?
#
loop_
_entity_poly.entity_id
_entity_poly.type
_entity_poly.pdbx_seq_one_letter_code
_entity_poly.pdbx_strand_id
1 'polypeptide(L)'
;MKNKGIVLFLIVLAVVIVGIMVVDWYSKRPDNMAANKFEFSVDEFRNVPEELVKYKETRNFNLGFVLAEALEVANNKIYAVGDQELKIVDFSGTLLGEVGFLDEPHGLDVVGDTIYVIFEKFVWIVDETGTTIDKWEVDGEDTYLTAVAVDGEDIMVADAGNRRILRFNHRGEIVNEFEGKTDDDLAHGFIIPSPYFDLDINAYGDLWVANPGMHTMENYTKEGRLREFWKASGNQTKNFSGCCNPAHFCFLPDGSFVTSEKGLVRVKVYKASGEFSGVVAPPTKFDEKIEGQAPDVAVDEEGNIYALDFDRNVLRVFEPKISE
;
A
#
# COMPACT_ATOMS: atom_id res chain seq x y z
N MET A 1 35.54 -77.93 -7.42
CA MET A 1 34.57 -77.50 -8.44
C MET A 1 34.29 -76.02 -8.22
N LYS A 2 34.53 -75.16 -9.22
CA LYS A 2 34.43 -73.70 -9.08
C LYS A 2 33.01 -73.30 -8.66
N ASN A 3 32.90 -72.39 -7.69
CA ASN A 3 31.67 -71.79 -7.13
C ASN A 3 30.89 -70.95 -8.17
N LYS A 4 30.64 -71.50 -9.36
CA LYS A 4 29.93 -70.82 -10.46
C LYS A 4 28.52 -70.39 -10.05
N GLY A 5 27.86 -71.15 -9.17
CA GLY A 5 26.54 -70.80 -8.62
C GLY A 5 26.56 -69.55 -7.75
N ILE A 6 27.57 -69.40 -6.88
CA ILE A 6 27.70 -68.22 -6.01
C ILE A 6 28.05 -66.97 -6.85
N VAL A 7 28.92 -67.12 -7.84
CA VAL A 7 29.26 -66.01 -8.76
C VAL A 7 28.04 -65.57 -9.57
N LEU A 8 27.26 -66.51 -10.10
CA LEU A 8 26.01 -66.19 -10.82
C LEU A 8 25.01 -65.47 -9.92
N PHE A 9 24.84 -65.94 -8.69
CA PHE A 9 23.96 -65.31 -7.70
C PHE A 9 24.40 -63.87 -7.36
N LEU A 10 25.70 -63.64 -7.13
CA LEU A 10 26.21 -62.30 -6.85
C LEU A 10 26.06 -61.34 -8.04
N ILE A 11 26.21 -61.82 -9.27
CA ILE A 11 25.98 -61.02 -10.48
C ILE A 11 24.50 -60.63 -10.58
N VAL A 12 23.59 -61.58 -10.37
CA VAL A 12 22.14 -61.30 -10.40
C VAL A 12 21.77 -60.30 -9.30
N LEU A 13 22.31 -60.47 -8.08
CA LEU A 13 22.08 -59.55 -6.98
C LEU A 13 22.58 -58.13 -7.29
N ALA A 14 23.79 -58.02 -7.87
CA ALA A 14 24.34 -56.74 -8.28
C ALA A 14 23.48 -56.06 -9.36
N VAL A 15 23.00 -56.80 -10.36
CA VAL A 15 22.10 -56.27 -11.39
C VAL A 15 20.77 -55.79 -10.80
N VAL A 16 20.21 -56.52 -9.83
CA VAL A 16 18.98 -56.10 -9.15
C VAL A 16 19.20 -54.83 -8.34
N ILE A 17 20.31 -54.73 -7.59
CA ILE A 17 20.66 -53.53 -6.83
C ILE A 17 20.82 -52.33 -7.77
N VAL A 18 21.56 -52.49 -8.87
CA VAL A 18 21.73 -51.43 -9.88
C VAL A 18 20.39 -51.05 -10.50
N GLY A 19 19.53 -52.02 -10.81
CA GLY A 19 18.18 -51.77 -11.32
C GLY A 19 17.33 -50.94 -10.35
N ILE A 20 17.34 -51.28 -9.06
CA ILE A 20 16.64 -50.52 -8.02
C ILE A 20 17.21 -49.10 -7.90
N MET A 21 18.54 -48.95 -7.91
CA MET A 21 19.18 -47.63 -7.86
C MET A 21 18.83 -46.75 -9.05
N VAL A 22 18.77 -47.32 -10.26
CA VAL A 22 18.37 -46.59 -11.48
C VAL A 22 16.91 -46.15 -11.42
N VAL A 23 16.01 -47.03 -10.94
CA VAL A 23 14.59 -46.70 -10.77
C VAL A 23 14.40 -45.62 -9.69
N ASP A 24 15.06 -45.76 -8.54
CA ASP A 24 15.01 -44.79 -7.45
C ASP A 24 15.54 -43.42 -7.91
N TRP A 25 16.69 -43.40 -8.59
CA TRP A 25 17.26 -42.18 -9.14
C TRP A 25 16.35 -41.52 -10.19
N TYR A 26 15.72 -42.31 -11.07
CA TYR A 26 14.79 -41.77 -12.07
C TYR A 26 13.51 -41.22 -11.44
N SER A 27 13.01 -41.85 -10.37
CA SER A 27 11.82 -41.40 -9.64
C SER A 27 12.03 -40.13 -8.81
N LYS A 28 13.27 -39.91 -8.35
CA LYS A 28 13.68 -38.74 -7.56
C LYS A 28 14.26 -37.61 -8.40
N ARG A 29 14.17 -37.68 -9.73
CA ARG A 29 14.54 -36.55 -10.59
C ARG A 29 13.63 -35.35 -10.25
N PRO A 30 14.17 -34.13 -10.14
CA PRO A 30 13.38 -32.93 -9.87
C PRO A 30 12.18 -32.79 -10.81
N ASP A 31 12.38 -33.16 -12.08
CA ASP A 31 11.39 -33.15 -13.16
C ASP A 31 10.27 -34.20 -13.02
N ASN A 32 10.47 -35.23 -12.20
CA ASN A 32 9.49 -36.31 -11.93
C ASN A 32 8.90 -36.25 -10.52
N MET A 33 9.31 -35.28 -9.70
CA MET A 33 8.70 -35.04 -8.40
C MET A 33 7.27 -34.55 -8.61
N ALA A 34 6.31 -35.13 -7.89
CA ALA A 34 4.95 -34.65 -7.90
C ALA A 34 4.93 -33.16 -7.51
N ALA A 35 4.09 -32.37 -8.19
CA ALA A 35 3.89 -30.95 -7.87
C ALA A 35 3.73 -30.76 -6.36
N ASN A 36 4.40 -29.74 -5.81
CA ASN A 36 4.42 -29.52 -4.38
C ASN A 36 3.01 -29.16 -3.91
N LYS A 37 2.35 -30.09 -3.21
CA LYS A 37 0.98 -29.92 -2.69
C LYS A 37 0.85 -28.83 -1.64
N PHE A 38 1.98 -28.29 -1.16
CA PHE A 38 2.06 -27.18 -0.22
C PHE A 38 2.61 -25.91 -0.87
N GLU A 39 2.73 -25.89 -2.20
CA GLU A 39 3.07 -24.67 -2.94
C GLU A 39 1.95 -23.65 -2.72
N PHE A 40 2.31 -22.55 -2.05
CA PHE A 40 1.43 -21.41 -1.91
C PHE A 40 1.38 -20.69 -3.26
N SER A 41 0.30 -20.91 -4.02
CA SER A 41 0.01 -20.16 -5.25
C SER A 41 -1.10 -19.16 -4.96
N VAL A 42 -0.92 -17.96 -5.48
CA VAL A 42 -1.92 -16.88 -5.45
C VAL A 42 -2.56 -16.68 -6.83
N ASP A 43 -2.25 -17.52 -7.81
CA ASP A 43 -2.65 -17.35 -9.21
C ASP A 43 -4.17 -17.31 -9.37
N GLU A 44 -4.88 -18.09 -8.56
CA GLU A 44 -6.36 -18.10 -8.54
C GLU A 44 -6.96 -16.77 -8.09
N PHE A 45 -6.23 -15.97 -7.30
CA PHE A 45 -6.69 -14.67 -6.79
C PHE A 45 -6.23 -13.48 -7.65
N ARG A 46 -5.40 -13.72 -8.68
CA ARG A 46 -4.93 -12.67 -9.62
C ARG A 46 -6.03 -12.24 -10.58
N ASN A 47 -6.88 -13.17 -10.99
CA ASN A 47 -7.95 -12.91 -11.94
C ASN A 47 -9.18 -12.34 -11.23
N VAL A 48 -9.59 -11.14 -11.64
CA VAL A 48 -10.80 -10.48 -11.14
C VAL A 48 -11.85 -10.51 -12.25
N PRO A 49 -13.07 -11.00 -11.99
CA PRO A 49 -14.17 -10.92 -12.96
C PRO A 49 -14.43 -9.48 -13.41
N GLU A 50 -14.62 -9.28 -14.72
CA GLU A 50 -14.73 -7.95 -15.34
C GLU A 50 -15.90 -7.12 -14.78
N GLU A 51 -16.98 -7.78 -14.33
CA GLU A 51 -18.13 -7.15 -13.70
C GLU A 51 -17.82 -6.48 -12.35
N LEU A 52 -16.73 -6.91 -11.69
CA LEU A 52 -16.22 -6.29 -10.46
C LEU A 52 -15.31 -5.10 -10.76
N VAL A 53 -14.77 -4.98 -11.97
CA VAL A 53 -13.90 -3.86 -12.36
C VAL A 53 -14.76 -2.65 -12.70
N LYS A 54 -14.76 -1.64 -11.83
CA LYS A 54 -15.63 -0.44 -11.92
C LYS A 54 -15.00 0.74 -12.62
N TYR A 55 -13.69 0.69 -12.87
CA TYR A 55 -12.95 1.78 -13.48
C TYR A 55 -12.25 1.34 -14.75
N LYS A 56 -11.94 2.30 -15.62
CA LYS A 56 -11.16 2.11 -16.83
C LYS A 56 -9.91 2.98 -16.76
N GLU A 57 -8.75 2.38 -16.98
CA GLU A 57 -7.50 3.12 -17.15
C GLU A 57 -7.55 3.94 -18.45
N THR A 58 -7.31 5.26 -18.36
CA THR A 58 -7.43 6.17 -19.50
C THR A 58 -6.13 6.87 -19.86
N ARG A 59 -5.27 7.16 -18.88
CA ARG A 59 -4.04 7.94 -19.06
C ARG A 59 -2.93 7.41 -18.17
N ASN A 60 -1.68 7.52 -18.64
CA ASN A 60 -0.48 7.20 -17.89
C ASN A 60 0.56 8.31 -18.12
N PHE A 61 1.23 8.77 -17.06
CA PHE A 61 2.24 9.83 -17.09
C PHE A 61 3.53 9.36 -16.44
N ASN A 62 4.66 9.59 -17.10
CA ASN A 62 5.97 9.43 -16.49
C ASN A 62 6.36 10.77 -15.86
N LEU A 63 6.39 10.82 -14.52
CA LEU A 63 6.74 12.03 -13.77
C LEU A 63 8.26 12.23 -13.67
N GLY A 64 9.06 11.29 -14.14
CA GLY A 64 10.52 11.39 -14.18
C GLY A 64 11.24 11.04 -12.87
N PHE A 65 10.53 10.51 -11.88
CA PHE A 65 11.13 10.00 -10.65
C PHE A 65 11.90 8.70 -10.90
N VAL A 66 12.99 8.52 -10.17
CA VAL A 66 13.65 7.21 -10.03
C VAL A 66 12.95 6.41 -8.93
N LEU A 67 12.65 7.07 -7.80
CA LEU A 67 11.87 6.54 -6.68
C LEU A 67 10.73 7.52 -6.38
N ALA A 68 9.51 7.18 -6.75
CA ALA A 68 8.34 7.94 -6.38
C ALA A 68 7.81 7.43 -5.02
N GLU A 69 7.25 8.32 -4.19
CA GLU A 69 6.90 7.99 -2.80
C GLU A 69 5.44 8.28 -2.46
N ALA A 70 4.89 9.44 -2.87
CA ALA A 70 3.49 9.77 -2.61
C ALA A 70 2.90 10.74 -3.62
N LEU A 71 1.57 10.80 -3.67
CA LEU A 71 0.80 11.70 -4.53
C LEU A 71 -0.41 12.29 -3.78
N GLU A 72 -0.79 13.50 -4.14
CA GLU A 72 -2.00 14.18 -3.65
C GLU A 72 -2.68 14.92 -4.81
N VAL A 73 -4.01 15.00 -4.80
CA VAL A 73 -4.77 15.72 -5.83
C VAL A 73 -5.59 16.81 -5.17
N ALA A 74 -5.15 18.05 -5.37
CA ALA A 74 -5.80 19.24 -4.84
C ALA A 74 -5.77 20.37 -5.87
N ASN A 75 -6.71 21.31 -5.76
CA ASN A 75 -6.72 22.54 -6.58
C ASN A 75 -6.62 22.31 -8.10
N ASN A 76 -7.21 21.22 -8.63
CA ASN A 76 -7.08 20.78 -10.03
C ASN A 76 -5.64 20.53 -10.50
N LYS A 77 -4.77 20.13 -9.58
CA LYS A 77 -3.38 19.75 -9.82
C LYS A 77 -3.10 18.41 -9.16
N ILE A 78 -2.07 17.74 -9.65
CA ILE A 78 -1.49 16.57 -9.00
C ILE A 78 -0.15 17.02 -8.42
N TYR A 79 0.02 16.79 -7.13
CA TYR A 79 1.26 16.98 -6.40
C TYR A 79 1.85 15.59 -6.19
N ALA A 80 3.12 15.39 -6.52
CA ALA A 80 3.78 14.11 -6.33
C ALA A 80 5.18 14.34 -5.77
N VAL A 81 5.57 13.51 -4.81
CA VAL A 81 6.88 13.56 -4.19
C VAL A 81 7.63 12.25 -4.44
N GLY A 82 8.95 12.37 -4.52
CA GLY A 82 9.85 11.26 -4.76
C GLY A 82 11.27 11.76 -4.89
N ASP A 83 12.24 10.86 -4.83
CA ASP A 83 13.66 11.18 -4.81
C ASP A 83 13.94 12.26 -3.75
N GLN A 84 14.27 13.49 -4.16
CA GLN A 84 14.42 14.65 -3.25
C GLN A 84 13.66 15.84 -3.81
N GLU A 85 12.49 15.62 -4.39
CA GLU A 85 11.73 16.67 -5.07
C GLU A 85 10.21 16.49 -4.95
N LEU A 86 9.52 17.61 -5.02
CA LEU A 86 8.08 17.71 -5.25
C LEU A 86 7.88 18.19 -6.68
N LYS A 87 6.98 17.52 -7.41
CA LYS A 87 6.51 17.93 -8.74
C LYS A 87 5.03 18.25 -8.69
N ILE A 88 4.67 19.39 -9.26
CA ILE A 88 3.29 19.85 -9.41
C ILE A 88 2.95 19.76 -10.89
N VAL A 89 1.96 18.96 -11.26
CA VAL A 89 1.54 18.75 -12.65
C VAL A 89 0.04 18.98 -12.83
N ASP A 90 -0.39 19.36 -14.02
CA ASP A 90 -1.81 19.38 -14.36
C ASP A 90 -2.35 17.99 -14.73
N PHE A 91 -3.68 17.87 -14.89
CA PHE A 91 -4.33 16.60 -15.31
C PHE A 91 -4.00 16.14 -16.74
N SER A 92 -3.24 16.93 -17.51
CA SER A 92 -2.65 16.52 -18.79
C SER A 92 -1.25 15.92 -18.65
N GLY A 93 -0.67 15.97 -17.44
CA GLY A 93 0.69 15.54 -17.13
C GLY A 93 1.74 16.61 -17.43
N THR A 94 1.33 17.87 -17.66
CA THR A 94 2.27 18.98 -17.89
C THR A 94 2.83 19.46 -16.55
N LEU A 95 4.15 19.57 -16.45
CA LEU A 95 4.85 20.11 -15.29
C LEU A 95 4.56 21.61 -15.12
N LEU A 96 4.02 21.98 -13.96
CA LEU A 96 3.69 23.35 -13.57
C LEU A 96 4.75 23.95 -12.64
N GLY A 97 5.32 23.13 -11.76
CA GLY A 97 6.31 23.55 -10.77
C GLY A 97 7.10 22.37 -10.21
N GLU A 98 8.26 22.68 -9.65
CA GLU A 98 9.17 21.72 -9.04
C GLU A 98 9.84 22.38 -7.83
N VAL A 99 9.95 21.65 -6.73
CA VAL A 99 10.60 22.08 -5.50
C VAL A 99 11.58 21.01 -5.08
N GLY A 100 12.85 21.39 -4.87
CA GLY A 100 13.89 20.47 -4.39
C GLY A 100 14.01 20.47 -2.87
N PHE A 101 14.27 19.29 -2.31
CA PHE A 101 14.54 19.04 -0.90
C PHE A 101 15.98 18.57 -0.70
N LEU A 102 16.41 18.49 0.56
CA LEU A 102 17.71 17.95 0.95
C LEU A 102 17.63 16.49 1.42
N ASP A 103 16.42 16.03 1.73
CA ASP A 103 16.10 14.71 2.24
C ASP A 103 14.99 14.10 1.36
N GLU A 104 14.74 12.80 1.51
CA GLU A 104 13.75 12.06 0.72
C GLU A 104 12.36 12.17 1.38
N PRO A 105 11.35 12.71 0.68
CA PRO A 105 9.99 12.83 1.21
C PRO A 105 9.26 11.48 1.17
N HIS A 106 8.40 11.22 2.15
CA HIS A 106 7.63 9.96 2.26
C HIS A 106 6.12 10.14 2.00
N GLY A 107 5.60 11.37 2.15
CA GLY A 107 4.17 11.64 2.10
C GLY A 107 3.90 13.13 1.94
N LEU A 108 2.70 13.49 1.52
CA LEU A 108 2.26 14.88 1.46
C LEU A 108 0.76 15.02 1.66
N ASP A 109 0.35 16.23 2.04
CA ASP A 109 -1.04 16.70 1.96
C ASP A 109 -1.06 18.18 1.55
N VAL A 110 -2.15 18.64 0.94
CA VAL A 110 -2.27 19.97 0.34
C VAL A 110 -3.56 20.66 0.78
N VAL A 111 -3.42 21.81 1.44
CA VAL A 111 -4.55 22.65 1.87
C VAL A 111 -4.39 24.06 1.31
N GLY A 112 -5.26 24.43 0.37
CA GLY A 112 -5.11 25.67 -0.39
C GLY A 112 -3.75 25.68 -1.11
N ASP A 113 -2.99 26.76 -0.97
CA ASP A 113 -1.64 26.88 -1.57
C ASP A 113 -0.52 26.31 -0.67
N THR A 114 -0.88 25.67 0.45
CA THR A 114 0.06 25.16 1.46
C THR A 114 0.25 23.66 1.30
N ILE A 115 1.50 23.22 1.26
CA ILE A 115 1.89 21.83 1.05
C ILE A 115 2.63 21.35 2.28
N TYR A 116 2.11 20.31 2.92
CA TYR A 116 2.70 19.65 4.07
C TYR A 116 3.43 18.42 3.57
N VAL A 117 4.77 18.44 3.63
CA VAL A 117 5.58 17.31 3.16
C VAL A 117 6.17 16.59 4.38
N ILE A 118 5.98 15.28 4.43
CA ILE A 118 6.50 14.40 5.47
C ILE A 118 7.82 13.79 5.04
N PHE A 119 8.77 13.79 5.95
CA PHE A 119 10.06 13.10 5.87
C PHE A 119 10.19 12.18 7.09
N GLU A 120 11.20 11.30 7.10
CA GLU A 120 11.37 10.29 8.17
C GLU A 120 11.17 10.82 9.60
N LYS A 121 11.68 12.02 9.90
CA LYS A 121 11.69 12.59 11.26
C LYS A 121 11.18 14.03 11.37
N PHE A 122 10.66 14.60 10.30
CA PHE A 122 10.22 15.99 10.32
C PHE A 122 9.11 16.27 9.31
N VAL A 123 8.39 17.36 9.55
CA VAL A 123 7.41 17.91 8.62
C VAL A 123 7.99 19.20 8.06
N TRP A 124 7.90 19.40 6.76
CA TRP A 124 8.29 20.62 6.09
C TRP A 124 7.08 21.20 5.36
N ILE A 125 6.62 22.38 5.81
CA ILE A 125 5.57 23.12 5.11
C ILE A 125 6.21 24.08 4.10
N VAL A 126 5.77 23.99 2.86
CA VAL A 126 6.14 24.91 1.78
C VAL A 126 4.90 25.43 1.06
N ASP A 127 5.06 26.54 0.34
CA ASP A 127 4.09 26.92 -0.70
C ASP A 127 4.44 26.27 -2.05
N GLU A 128 3.63 26.48 -3.08
CA GLU A 128 3.85 25.94 -4.42
C GLU A 128 5.15 26.44 -5.10
N THR A 129 5.76 27.51 -4.59
CA THR A 129 7.05 28.03 -5.09
C THR A 129 8.25 27.38 -4.39
N GLY A 130 8.00 26.57 -3.35
CA GLY A 130 9.03 26.00 -2.48
C GLY A 130 9.48 26.94 -1.38
N THR A 131 8.80 28.06 -1.16
CA THR A 131 9.10 28.95 -0.03
C THR A 131 8.68 28.25 1.25
N THR A 132 9.62 28.08 2.17
CA THR A 132 9.36 27.48 3.47
C THR A 132 8.43 28.37 4.29
N ILE A 133 7.30 27.80 4.70
CA ILE A 133 6.37 28.42 5.64
C ILE A 133 6.80 28.08 7.07
N ASP A 134 7.04 26.79 7.33
CA ASP A 134 7.49 26.30 8.63
C ASP A 134 8.13 24.90 8.49
N LYS A 135 8.91 24.48 9.48
CA LYS A 135 9.58 23.17 9.53
C LYS A 135 9.82 22.78 10.99
N TRP A 136 9.39 21.58 11.36
CA TRP A 136 9.59 21.06 12.71
C TRP A 136 9.93 19.57 12.71
N GLU A 137 10.75 19.19 13.67
CA GLU A 137 11.19 17.81 13.90
C GLU A 137 10.25 17.09 14.87
N VAL A 138 10.19 15.77 14.74
CA VAL A 138 9.45 14.88 15.63
C VAL A 138 10.43 14.03 16.41
N ASP A 139 10.53 14.30 17.70
CA ASP A 139 11.43 13.59 18.60
C ASP A 139 11.04 12.11 18.75
N GLY A 140 12.06 11.24 18.76
CA GLY A 140 11.95 9.81 19.01
C GLY A 140 13.08 9.04 18.34
N GLU A 141 13.60 8.02 19.03
CA GLU A 141 14.69 7.17 18.51
C GLU A 141 14.22 6.42 17.26
N ASP A 142 13.03 5.80 17.36
CA ASP A 142 12.40 4.99 16.33
C ASP A 142 11.39 5.77 15.46
N THR A 143 11.39 7.11 15.50
CA THR A 143 10.47 7.92 14.66
C THR A 143 10.63 7.57 13.19
N TYR A 144 9.52 7.21 12.54
CA TYR A 144 9.45 7.01 11.10
C TYR A 144 8.08 7.48 10.61
N LEU A 145 8.02 8.73 10.14
CA LEU A 145 6.79 9.35 9.67
C LEU A 145 6.44 8.87 8.26
N THR A 146 5.15 8.64 8.02
CA THR A 146 4.66 7.96 6.82
C THR A 146 3.49 8.64 6.12
N ALA A 147 2.65 9.37 6.86
CA ALA A 147 1.49 10.04 6.30
C ALA A 147 1.18 11.32 7.08
N VAL A 148 0.52 12.27 6.41
CA VAL A 148 -0.03 13.49 6.99
C VAL A 148 -1.41 13.73 6.43
N ALA A 149 -2.32 14.23 7.26
CA ALA A 149 -3.58 14.80 6.81
C ALA A 149 -3.94 16.02 7.64
N VAL A 150 -4.45 17.06 6.98
CA VAL A 150 -4.66 18.38 7.55
C VAL A 150 -6.11 18.79 7.40
N ASP A 151 -6.74 19.13 8.53
CA ASP A 151 -8.11 19.64 8.57
C ASP A 151 -8.18 20.90 9.44
N GLY A 152 -8.21 22.05 8.76
CA GLY A 152 -8.21 23.36 9.39
C GLY A 152 -6.94 23.60 10.20
N GLU A 153 -7.08 23.62 11.53
CA GLU A 153 -5.98 23.89 12.46
C GLU A 153 -5.23 22.62 12.91
N ASP A 154 -5.74 21.45 12.53
CA ASP A 154 -5.26 20.15 12.99
C ASP A 154 -4.42 19.47 11.92
N ILE A 155 -3.19 19.11 12.26
CA ILE A 155 -2.27 18.36 11.40
C ILE A 155 -2.09 16.99 12.07
N MET A 156 -2.63 15.94 11.45
CA MET A 156 -2.48 14.55 11.90
C MET A 156 -1.29 13.92 11.19
N VAL A 157 -0.41 13.27 11.92
CA VAL A 157 0.80 12.62 11.35
C VAL A 157 0.90 11.19 11.85
N ALA A 158 1.08 10.26 10.92
CA ALA A 158 1.31 8.84 11.22
C ALA A 158 2.81 8.58 11.45
N ASP A 159 3.14 8.12 12.66
CA ASP A 159 4.48 7.66 13.05
C ASP A 159 4.47 6.13 13.11
N ALA A 160 4.89 5.49 12.01
CA ALA A 160 4.87 4.04 11.85
C ALA A 160 5.86 3.35 12.79
N GLY A 161 7.01 3.99 13.04
CA GLY A 161 8.06 3.43 13.87
C GLY A 161 7.67 3.36 15.35
N ASN A 162 6.99 4.39 15.86
CA ASN A 162 6.43 4.35 17.23
C ASN A 162 4.99 3.82 17.30
N ARG A 163 4.34 3.55 16.16
CA ARG A 163 2.95 3.07 16.05
C ARG A 163 1.95 3.98 16.77
N ARG A 164 2.01 5.27 16.45
CA ARG A 164 1.16 6.31 17.02
C ARG A 164 0.72 7.30 15.96
N ILE A 165 -0.40 7.97 16.23
CA ILE A 165 -0.79 9.19 15.53
C ILE A 165 -0.45 10.38 16.42
N LEU A 166 0.20 11.39 15.84
CA LEU A 166 0.51 12.66 16.46
C LEU A 166 -0.44 13.72 15.90
N ARG A 167 -1.04 14.52 16.78
CA ARG A 167 -1.82 15.69 16.38
C ARG A 167 -1.04 16.95 16.72
N PHE A 168 -0.73 17.74 15.71
CA PHE A 168 -0.16 19.07 15.85
C PHE A 168 -1.23 20.13 15.62
N ASN A 169 -1.01 21.32 16.17
CA ASN A 169 -1.72 22.51 15.73
C ASN A 169 -0.97 23.18 14.56
N HIS A 170 -1.56 24.22 13.97
CA HIS A 170 -0.99 25.00 12.87
C HIS A 170 0.38 25.66 13.16
N ARG A 171 0.87 25.63 14.40
CA ARG A 171 2.18 26.17 14.83
C ARG A 171 3.24 25.07 15.02
N GLY A 172 2.93 23.83 14.64
CA GLY A 172 3.81 22.68 14.85
C GLY A 172 3.93 22.24 16.31
N GLU A 173 3.01 22.65 17.20
CA GLU A 173 3.01 22.19 18.59
C GLU A 173 2.16 20.92 18.73
N ILE A 174 2.70 19.89 19.38
CA ILE A 174 1.96 18.66 19.69
C ILE A 174 0.81 18.98 20.66
N VAL A 175 -0.41 18.69 20.22
CA VAL A 175 -1.64 18.81 21.01
C VAL A 175 -1.91 17.53 21.79
N ASN A 176 -1.82 16.38 21.11
CA ASN A 176 -1.96 15.05 21.71
C ASN A 176 -1.32 13.98 20.81
N GLU A 177 -1.28 12.74 21.32
CA GLU A 177 -0.91 11.55 20.57
C GLU A 177 -1.73 10.34 21.04
N PHE A 178 -1.89 9.32 20.19
CA PHE A 178 -2.58 8.08 20.56
C PHE A 178 -2.07 6.87 19.77
N GLU A 179 -2.17 5.68 20.39
CA GLU A 179 -1.61 4.41 19.89
C GLU A 179 -2.69 3.41 19.43
N GLY A 180 -3.90 3.91 19.14
CA GLY A 180 -5.03 3.09 18.69
C GLY A 180 -5.59 2.14 19.76
N LYS A 181 -5.29 2.35 21.04
CA LYS A 181 -5.80 1.53 22.15
C LYS A 181 -7.23 1.96 22.52
N THR A 182 -8.07 1.01 22.86
CA THR A 182 -9.39 1.26 23.45
C THR A 182 -9.38 0.97 24.95
N ASP A 183 -10.23 1.67 25.71
CA ASP A 183 -10.32 1.53 27.17
C ASP A 183 -10.76 0.12 27.63
N ASP A 184 -11.41 -0.64 26.75
CA ASP A 184 -12.10 -1.90 27.07
C ASP A 184 -11.39 -3.19 26.59
N ASP A 185 -10.20 -3.14 25.98
CA ASP A 185 -9.54 -4.37 25.51
C ASP A 185 -7.99 -4.33 25.53
N LEU A 186 -7.37 -5.36 26.11
CA LEU A 186 -5.90 -5.52 26.23
C LEU A 186 -5.20 -5.86 24.89
N ALA A 187 -5.94 -5.93 23.79
CA ALA A 187 -5.46 -6.41 22.49
C ALA A 187 -5.73 -5.46 21.32
N HIS A 188 -6.21 -4.23 21.56
CA HIS A 188 -6.42 -3.22 20.52
C HIS A 188 -5.30 -2.18 20.54
N GLY A 189 -4.81 -1.80 19.37
CA GLY A 189 -3.67 -0.91 19.15
C GLY A 189 -3.22 -0.97 17.69
N PHE A 190 -2.45 0.01 17.25
CA PHE A 190 -1.89 -0.02 15.90
C PHE A 190 -0.88 -1.17 15.73
N ILE A 191 -1.18 -2.10 14.82
CA ILE A 191 -0.28 -3.19 14.44
C ILE A 191 0.29 -2.86 13.07
N ILE A 192 1.54 -2.40 13.05
CA ILE A 192 2.25 -1.90 11.86
C ILE A 192 3.47 -2.80 11.58
N PRO A 193 3.33 -3.86 10.76
CA PRO A 193 4.43 -4.81 10.49
C PRO A 193 5.48 -4.31 9.49
N SER A 194 5.20 -3.20 8.82
CA SER A 194 6.01 -2.59 7.75
C SER A 194 5.66 -1.09 7.69
N PRO A 195 6.49 -0.22 7.11
CA PRO A 195 6.30 1.24 7.12
C PRO A 195 5.16 1.75 6.22
N TYR A 196 4.08 0.98 6.09
CA TYR A 196 2.81 1.42 5.51
C TYR A 196 1.88 1.72 6.68
N PHE A 197 1.77 2.98 7.08
CA PHE A 197 0.85 3.41 8.13
C PHE A 197 0.16 4.69 7.71
N ASP A 198 -0.99 4.51 7.09
CA ASP A 198 -1.66 5.59 6.38
C ASP A 198 -2.81 6.16 7.20
N LEU A 199 -3.09 7.45 6.98
CA LEU A 199 -4.24 8.16 7.55
C LEU A 199 -4.73 9.21 6.57
N ASP A 200 -6.02 9.53 6.66
CA ASP A 200 -6.65 10.55 5.83
C ASP A 200 -7.88 11.11 6.56
N ILE A 201 -8.26 12.35 6.23
CA ILE A 201 -9.45 13.02 6.76
C ILE A 201 -10.42 13.26 5.60
N ASN A 202 -11.59 12.63 5.68
CA ASN A 202 -12.59 12.79 4.63
C ASN A 202 -13.21 14.20 4.61
N ALA A 203 -13.99 14.51 3.57
CA ALA A 203 -14.69 15.79 3.42
C ALA A 203 -15.68 16.14 4.55
N TYR A 204 -15.99 15.20 5.45
CA TYR A 204 -16.83 15.43 6.64
C TYR A 204 -16.00 15.76 7.91
N GLY A 205 -14.67 15.80 7.81
CA GLY A 205 -13.76 16.04 8.93
C GLY A 205 -13.53 14.81 9.81
N ASP A 206 -13.82 13.62 9.30
CA ASP A 206 -13.62 12.38 10.03
C ASP A 206 -12.24 11.77 9.72
N LEU A 207 -11.43 11.59 10.76
CA LEU A 207 -10.11 10.96 10.69
C LEU A 207 -10.26 9.45 10.57
N TRP A 208 -9.69 8.87 9.51
CA TRP A 208 -9.55 7.44 9.34
C TRP A 208 -8.09 7.03 9.31
N VAL A 209 -7.80 5.85 9.83
CA VAL A 209 -6.46 5.30 9.95
C VAL A 209 -6.48 3.85 9.48
N ALA A 210 -5.51 3.47 8.64
CA ALA A 210 -5.30 2.09 8.27
C ALA A 210 -4.54 1.37 9.39
N ASN A 211 -5.07 0.23 9.85
CA ASN A 211 -4.37 -0.67 10.76
C ASN A 211 -4.02 -1.97 10.01
N PRO A 212 -2.94 -1.94 9.21
CA PRO A 212 -2.64 -2.98 8.21
C PRO A 212 -2.43 -4.36 8.83
N GLY A 213 -1.83 -4.46 10.01
CA GLY A 213 -1.65 -5.75 10.69
C GLY A 213 -2.96 -6.35 11.22
N MET A 214 -3.98 -5.52 11.39
CA MET A 214 -5.33 -5.94 11.79
C MET A 214 -6.29 -6.11 10.61
N HIS A 215 -5.88 -5.67 9.42
CA HIS A 215 -6.71 -5.60 8.21
C HIS A 215 -7.99 -4.78 8.43
N THR A 216 -7.84 -3.65 9.12
CA THR A 216 -8.94 -2.77 9.51
C THR A 216 -8.72 -1.34 9.00
N MET A 217 -9.85 -0.68 8.71
CA MET A 217 -9.94 0.77 8.59
C MET A 217 -10.68 1.29 9.80
N GLU A 218 -10.09 2.26 10.50
CA GLU A 218 -10.51 2.67 11.84
C GLU A 218 -10.77 4.17 11.89
N ASN A 219 -11.94 4.58 12.36
CA ASN A 219 -12.34 5.98 12.50
C ASN A 219 -12.12 6.46 13.93
N TYR A 220 -11.39 7.57 14.08
CA TYR A 220 -11.03 8.13 15.38
C TYR A 220 -11.58 9.55 15.56
N THR A 221 -11.86 9.94 16.81
CA THR A 221 -11.94 11.38 17.14
C THR A 221 -10.54 11.99 17.09
N LYS A 222 -10.46 13.34 17.03
CA LYS A 222 -9.19 14.08 17.12
C LYS A 222 -8.47 13.91 18.47
N GLU A 223 -9.14 13.34 19.47
CA GLU A 223 -8.60 12.98 20.79
C GLU A 223 -8.15 11.51 20.85
N GLY A 224 -8.19 10.76 19.74
CA GLY A 224 -7.72 9.38 19.68
C GLY A 224 -8.74 8.34 20.17
N ARG A 225 -10.01 8.71 20.33
CA ARG A 225 -11.06 7.74 20.71
C ARG A 225 -11.61 7.06 19.45
N LEU A 226 -11.48 5.73 19.37
CA LEU A 226 -12.09 4.94 18.32
C LEU A 226 -13.62 5.11 18.33
N ARG A 227 -14.19 5.44 17.17
CA ARG A 227 -15.64 5.58 16.96
C ARG A 227 -16.22 4.34 16.30
N GLU A 228 -15.61 3.91 15.21
CA GLU A 228 -16.01 2.73 14.45
C GLU A 228 -14.83 2.16 13.66
N PHE A 229 -14.98 0.93 13.19
CA PHE A 229 -14.04 0.32 12.27
C PHE A 229 -14.72 -0.78 11.47
N TRP A 230 -14.11 -1.14 10.35
CA TRP A 230 -14.48 -2.33 9.60
C TRP A 230 -13.25 -3.17 9.28
N LYS A 231 -13.46 -4.48 9.18
CA LYS A 231 -12.41 -5.48 8.97
C LYS A 231 -12.71 -6.29 7.71
N ALA A 232 -11.69 -6.49 6.88
CA ALA A 232 -11.80 -7.35 5.71
C ALA A 232 -10.55 -8.23 5.60
N SER A 233 -10.48 -9.37 6.29
CA SER A 233 -9.29 -10.25 6.23
C SER A 233 -9.49 -11.48 5.34
N GLY A 234 -8.47 -11.81 4.55
CA GLY A 234 -8.39 -13.06 3.78
C GLY A 234 -8.03 -12.85 2.31
N ASN A 235 -7.96 -13.95 1.55
CA ASN A 235 -7.41 -13.93 0.20
C ASN A 235 -8.42 -13.58 -0.91
N GLN A 236 -9.72 -13.56 -0.60
CA GLN A 236 -10.75 -13.19 -1.57
C GLN A 236 -10.58 -11.73 -2.02
N THR A 237 -11.01 -11.41 -3.25
CA THR A 237 -10.90 -10.06 -3.83
C THR A 237 -11.40 -8.95 -2.90
N LYS A 238 -12.52 -9.20 -2.21
CA LYS A 238 -13.15 -8.24 -1.28
C LYS A 238 -12.42 -8.03 0.05
N ASN A 239 -11.40 -8.83 0.35
CA ASN A 239 -10.67 -8.79 1.62
C ASN A 239 -9.24 -8.28 1.40
N PHE A 240 -8.59 -7.83 2.46
CA PHE A 240 -7.16 -7.56 2.55
C PHE A 240 -6.39 -8.87 2.82
N SER A 241 -5.46 -9.16 1.91
CA SER A 241 -4.62 -10.35 1.95
C SER A 241 -3.20 -10.03 2.43
N GLY A 242 -2.45 -11.05 2.83
CA GLY A 242 -1.09 -10.88 3.32
C GLY A 242 -1.04 -10.52 4.81
N CYS A 243 0.05 -9.89 5.22
CA CYS A 243 0.29 -9.55 6.63
C CYS A 243 0.08 -8.07 6.97
N CYS A 244 -0.07 -7.20 5.97
CA CYS A 244 -0.12 -5.75 6.17
C CYS A 244 -0.81 -5.04 4.98
N ASN A 245 -2.15 -5.06 4.99
CA ASN A 245 -2.99 -4.37 4.01
C ASN A 245 -4.30 -3.86 4.66
N PRO A 246 -4.90 -2.75 4.21
CA PRO A 246 -4.46 -1.92 3.10
C PRO A 246 -3.19 -1.15 3.44
N ALA A 247 -2.41 -0.82 2.42
CA ALA A 247 -1.13 -0.12 2.55
C ALA A 247 -1.31 1.39 2.40
N HIS A 248 -2.12 1.81 1.43
CA HIS A 248 -2.55 3.18 1.22
C HIS A 248 -4.06 3.25 1.03
N PHE A 249 -4.67 4.40 1.29
CA PHE A 249 -6.06 4.67 0.99
C PHE A 249 -6.33 6.17 0.83
N CYS A 250 -7.44 6.50 0.18
CA CYS A 250 -7.97 7.85 0.13
C CYS A 250 -9.49 7.81 -0.05
N PHE A 251 -10.14 8.97 -0.08
CA PHE A 251 -11.59 9.07 -0.22
C PHE A 251 -12.05 9.47 -1.63
N LEU A 252 -13.12 8.83 -2.09
CA LEU A 252 -13.96 9.38 -3.15
C LEU A 252 -14.82 10.55 -2.62
N PRO A 253 -15.29 11.46 -3.49
CA PRO A 253 -16.13 12.60 -3.07
C PRO A 253 -17.43 12.20 -2.34
N ASP A 254 -17.91 10.97 -2.53
CA ASP A 254 -19.10 10.43 -1.86
C ASP A 254 -18.80 9.82 -0.47
N GLY A 255 -17.54 9.84 -0.03
CA GLY A 255 -17.05 9.25 1.22
C GLY A 255 -16.74 7.76 1.13
N SER A 256 -16.82 7.15 -0.05
CA SER A 256 -16.32 5.79 -0.29
C SER A 256 -14.79 5.76 -0.20
N PHE A 257 -14.24 4.60 0.18
CA PHE A 257 -12.80 4.40 0.33
C PHE A 257 -12.22 3.84 -0.97
N VAL A 258 -11.13 4.42 -1.45
CA VAL A 258 -10.20 3.78 -2.38
C VAL A 258 -9.07 3.19 -1.54
N THR A 259 -8.78 1.90 -1.70
CA THR A 259 -7.68 1.25 -0.98
C THR A 259 -6.69 0.66 -1.95
N SER A 260 -5.40 0.78 -1.63
CA SER A 260 -4.29 0.15 -2.35
C SER A 260 -3.64 -0.92 -1.49
N GLU A 261 -3.34 -2.06 -2.12
CA GLU A 261 -2.78 -3.24 -1.45
C GLU A 261 -1.51 -3.71 -2.12
N LYS A 262 -0.58 -4.24 -1.32
CA LYS A 262 0.70 -4.81 -1.79
C LYS A 262 0.67 -6.34 -1.92
N GLY A 263 1.70 -6.89 -2.54
CA GLY A 263 1.83 -8.31 -2.85
C GLY A 263 0.96 -8.70 -4.04
N LEU A 264 -0.30 -9.07 -3.78
CA LEU A 264 -1.33 -9.15 -4.84
C LEU A 264 -1.82 -7.73 -5.15
N VAL A 265 -0.98 -6.96 -5.85
CA VAL A 265 -1.19 -5.53 -6.05
C VAL A 265 -2.55 -5.27 -6.68
N ARG A 266 -3.37 -4.46 -6.02
CA ARG A 266 -4.70 -4.09 -6.51
C ARG A 266 -5.18 -2.84 -5.84
N VAL A 267 -6.00 -2.10 -6.57
CA VAL A 267 -6.72 -0.93 -6.05
C VAL A 267 -8.21 -1.25 -6.07
N LYS A 268 -8.89 -0.99 -4.96
CA LYS A 268 -10.30 -1.38 -4.74
C LYS A 268 -11.11 -0.21 -4.20
N VAL A 269 -12.42 -0.30 -4.36
CA VAL A 269 -13.37 0.64 -3.75
C VAL A 269 -14.26 -0.09 -2.75
N TYR A 270 -14.44 0.53 -1.59
CA TYR A 270 -15.44 0.16 -0.59
C TYR A 270 -16.37 1.34 -0.36
N LYS A 271 -17.65 1.08 -0.11
CA LYS A 271 -18.60 2.13 0.28
C LYS A 271 -18.18 2.75 1.62
N ALA A 272 -18.71 3.93 1.94
CA ALA A 272 -18.53 4.55 3.26
C ALA A 272 -18.87 3.61 4.45
N SER A 273 -19.75 2.62 4.24
CA SER A 273 -20.08 1.60 5.23
C SER A 273 -19.06 0.46 5.39
N GLY A 274 -17.95 0.48 4.64
CA GLY A 274 -16.96 -0.61 4.57
C GLY A 274 -17.38 -1.81 3.70
N GLU A 275 -18.52 -1.74 3.01
CA GLU A 275 -18.94 -2.80 2.09
C GLU A 275 -18.14 -2.75 0.79
N PHE A 276 -17.58 -3.87 0.35
CA PHE A 276 -16.86 -3.97 -0.92
C PHE A 276 -17.76 -3.57 -2.10
N SER A 277 -17.31 -2.59 -2.89
CA SER A 277 -18.02 -2.07 -4.06
C SER A 277 -17.45 -2.65 -5.37
N GLY A 278 -16.13 -2.74 -5.47
CA GLY A 278 -15.48 -3.29 -6.67
C GLY A 278 -13.98 -3.03 -6.73
N VAL A 279 -13.42 -3.25 -7.91
CA VAL A 279 -11.99 -3.12 -8.21
C VAL A 279 -11.76 -1.97 -9.18
N VAL A 280 -10.74 -1.17 -8.91
CA VAL A 280 -10.25 -0.10 -9.78
C VAL A 280 -9.21 -0.68 -10.74
N ALA A 281 -8.20 -1.32 -10.17
CA ALA A 281 -7.10 -1.94 -10.90
C ALA A 281 -6.85 -3.36 -10.37
N PRO A 282 -7.10 -4.43 -11.15
CA PRO A 282 -6.83 -5.81 -10.73
C PRO A 282 -5.33 -6.15 -10.79
N PRO A 283 -4.88 -7.25 -10.13
CA PRO A 283 -3.48 -7.69 -10.15
C PRO A 283 -2.87 -7.89 -11.54
N THR A 284 -3.69 -8.21 -12.54
CA THR A 284 -3.24 -8.35 -13.93
C THR A 284 -2.79 -7.04 -14.58
N LYS A 285 -3.07 -5.88 -13.96
CA LYS A 285 -2.58 -4.57 -14.42
C LYS A 285 -1.17 -4.23 -13.91
N PHE A 286 -0.64 -4.99 -12.95
CA PHE A 286 0.65 -4.77 -12.30
C PHE A 286 1.63 -5.88 -12.66
N ASP A 287 2.91 -5.67 -12.35
CA ASP A 287 3.94 -6.65 -12.63
C ASP A 287 3.76 -7.91 -11.76
N GLU A 288 4.20 -9.06 -12.26
CA GLU A 288 4.08 -10.35 -11.56
C GLU A 288 5.19 -10.50 -10.52
N LYS A 289 5.22 -9.61 -9.53
CA LYS A 289 6.13 -9.66 -8.39
C LYS A 289 5.42 -10.31 -7.19
N ILE A 290 6.13 -11.17 -6.47
CA ILE A 290 5.62 -11.80 -5.23
C ILE A 290 5.37 -10.73 -4.16
N GLU A 291 6.24 -9.72 -4.11
CA GLU A 291 6.18 -8.59 -3.18
C GLU A 291 6.03 -7.28 -3.97
N GLY A 292 5.03 -7.20 -4.85
CA GLY A 292 4.73 -5.96 -5.56
C GLY A 292 4.33 -4.86 -4.58
N GLN A 293 4.75 -3.62 -4.85
CA GLN A 293 4.46 -2.49 -3.97
C GLN A 293 3.03 -2.00 -4.19
N ALA A 294 2.37 -1.56 -3.12
CA ALA A 294 1.07 -0.90 -3.25
C ALA A 294 1.30 0.48 -3.86
N PRO A 295 0.66 0.84 -4.98
CA PRO A 295 0.73 2.22 -5.46
C PRO A 295 0.10 3.15 -4.43
N ASP A 296 0.65 4.34 -4.25
CA ASP A 296 -0.09 5.39 -3.55
C ASP A 296 -1.27 5.88 -4.41
N VAL A 297 -2.33 6.39 -3.78
CA VAL A 297 -3.60 6.69 -4.45
C VAL A 297 -4.18 8.03 -4.02
N ALA A 298 -4.63 8.83 -4.99
CA ALA A 298 -5.44 10.03 -4.73
C ALA A 298 -6.60 10.16 -5.71
N VAL A 299 -7.50 11.10 -5.46
CA VAL A 299 -8.78 11.23 -6.16
C VAL A 299 -9.07 12.69 -6.51
N ASP A 300 -9.62 12.95 -7.71
CA ASP A 300 -10.16 14.27 -8.06
C ASP A 300 -11.66 14.42 -7.75
N GLU A 301 -12.18 15.65 -7.86
CA GLU A 301 -13.59 15.98 -7.57
C GLU A 301 -14.58 15.23 -8.49
N GLU A 302 -14.14 14.79 -9.67
CA GLU A 302 -14.93 13.97 -10.58
C GLU A 302 -14.94 12.48 -10.21
N GLY A 303 -14.14 12.08 -9.21
CA GLY A 303 -14.02 10.70 -8.75
C GLY A 303 -13.11 9.84 -9.61
N ASN A 304 -12.25 10.44 -10.42
CA ASN A 304 -11.16 9.72 -11.08
C ASN A 304 -10.09 9.38 -10.05
N ILE A 305 -9.53 8.18 -10.17
CA ILE A 305 -8.53 7.65 -9.26
C ILE A 305 -7.17 7.70 -9.93
N TYR A 306 -6.21 8.28 -9.23
CA TYR A 306 -4.82 8.37 -9.62
C TYR A 306 -4.05 7.35 -8.79
N ALA A 307 -3.23 6.52 -9.43
CA ALA A 307 -2.40 5.53 -8.74
C ALA A 307 -0.93 5.69 -9.18
N LEU A 308 -0.04 5.97 -8.23
CA LEU A 308 1.39 6.10 -8.47
C LEU A 308 2.04 4.72 -8.38
N ASP A 309 2.23 4.08 -9.54
CA ASP A 309 2.73 2.72 -9.67
C ASP A 309 4.26 2.71 -9.48
N PHE A 310 4.70 2.51 -8.23
CA PHE A 310 6.11 2.50 -7.82
C PHE A 310 6.94 1.43 -8.55
N ASP A 311 6.34 0.30 -8.90
CA ASP A 311 7.04 -0.76 -9.62
C ASP A 311 7.39 -0.36 -11.06
N ARG A 312 6.61 0.57 -11.64
CA ARG A 312 6.76 1.05 -13.02
C ARG A 312 7.17 2.52 -13.14
N ASN A 313 7.28 3.24 -12.02
CA ASN A 313 7.51 4.68 -11.95
C ASN A 313 6.59 5.49 -12.88
N VAL A 314 5.29 5.20 -12.82
CA VAL A 314 4.29 5.83 -13.68
C VAL A 314 3.04 6.19 -12.87
N LEU A 315 2.54 7.41 -13.07
CA LEU A 315 1.23 7.82 -12.57
C LEU A 315 0.16 7.31 -13.53
N ARG A 316 -0.84 6.59 -13.00
CA ARG A 316 -1.90 5.95 -13.78
C ARG A 316 -3.25 6.53 -13.41
N VAL A 317 -4.09 6.84 -14.39
CA VAL A 317 -5.40 7.46 -14.19
C VAL A 317 -6.51 6.50 -14.57
N PHE A 318 -7.47 6.36 -13.66
CA PHE A 318 -8.61 5.47 -13.75
C PHE A 318 -9.90 6.27 -13.64
N GLU A 319 -10.72 6.23 -14.67
CA GLU A 319 -12.00 6.94 -14.71
C GLU A 319 -13.15 5.95 -14.42
N PRO A 320 -14.21 6.37 -13.69
CA PRO A 320 -15.38 5.53 -13.44
C PRO A 320 -15.97 5.03 -14.76
N LYS A 321 -16.29 3.73 -14.84
CA LYS A 321 -17.10 3.22 -15.95
C LYS A 321 -18.50 3.81 -15.81
N ILE A 322 -18.93 4.59 -16.78
CA ILE A 322 -20.32 5.03 -16.88
C ILE A 322 -21.17 3.77 -16.98
N SER A 323 -22.10 3.57 -16.04
CA SER A 323 -23.09 2.49 -16.15
C SER A 323 -23.97 2.76 -17.36
N GLU A 324 -23.93 1.86 -18.35
CA GLU A 324 -24.96 1.80 -19.41
C GLU A 324 -26.35 1.52 -18.84
#